data_AF-A0A963NM56-F1
#
_entry.id   AF-A0A963NM56-F1
#
_cell.length_a   1.000
_cell.length_b   1.000
_cell.length_c   1.000
_cell.angle_alpha   90.00
_cell.angle_beta   90.00
_cell.angle_gamma   90.00
#
_symmetry.space_group_name_H-M   'P 1'
#
loop_
_entity.id
_entity.type
_entity.pdbx_description
1 polymer ?
#
loop_
_entity_poly.entity_id
_entity_poly.type
_entity_poly.pdbx_seq_one_letter_code
_entity_poly.pdbx_strand_id
1 'polypeptide(L)'
;ACPLLEGIDLSGARGVLVLIAAGRSNFKLKESQTAMNCIRRYAAEDAHIIFGAAYDEGLGDHLRVTVIATGLSPQSRRQTAPLSVVQAPPVMRTGTDNLPVLDEPARVPTAMQPAAPAAPPTHDYSGLNTPSVWRSGRTAAAKVEALASNGMDEIEIPAFLRRQAD
;
A
#
# COMPACT_ATOMS: atom_id res chain seq x y z
N ALA A 1 -26.19 24.98 0.63
CA ALA A 1 -25.35 23.78 0.43
C ALA A 1 -26.24 22.54 0.51
N CYS A 2 -25.88 21.46 -0.20
CA CYS A 2 -26.65 20.21 -0.18
C CYS A 2 -26.32 19.41 1.09
N PRO A 3 -27.32 18.86 1.82
CA PRO A 3 -27.09 18.02 3.01
C PRO A 3 -26.19 16.81 2.73
N LEU A 4 -26.20 16.29 1.50
CA LEU A 4 -25.37 15.16 1.08
C LEU A 4 -23.87 15.49 0.94
N LEU A 5 -23.48 16.75 1.10
CA LEU A 5 -22.09 17.22 0.98
C LEU A 5 -21.50 17.64 2.33
N GLU A 6 -22.15 17.32 3.45
CA GLU A 6 -21.63 17.66 4.76
C GLU A 6 -20.32 16.92 5.04
N GLY A 7 -19.25 17.67 5.30
CA GLY A 7 -17.92 17.12 5.58
C GLY A 7 -17.10 16.67 4.35
N ILE A 8 -17.59 16.85 3.12
CA ILE A 8 -16.84 16.53 1.89
C ILE A 8 -16.42 17.82 1.18
N ASP A 9 -15.11 17.97 0.98
CA ASP A 9 -14.54 19.04 0.17
C ASP A 9 -14.45 18.61 -1.31
N LEU A 10 -14.98 19.45 -2.21
CA LEU A 10 -14.91 19.23 -3.65
C LEU A 10 -13.54 19.61 -4.24
N SER A 11 -12.67 20.29 -3.48
CA SER A 11 -11.37 20.76 -3.97
C SER A 11 -10.48 19.64 -4.51
N GLY A 12 -10.64 18.42 -3.99
CA GLY A 12 -9.92 17.24 -4.44
C GLY A 12 -10.53 16.53 -5.65
N ALA A 13 -11.71 16.93 -6.14
CA ALA A 13 -12.40 16.25 -7.22
C ALA A 13 -11.68 16.40 -8.56
N ARG A 14 -11.07 15.32 -9.06
CA ARG A 14 -10.39 15.29 -10.37
C ARG A 14 -11.34 15.01 -11.55
N GLY A 15 -12.51 14.44 -11.31
CA GLY A 15 -13.50 14.18 -12.34
C GLY A 15 -14.87 14.68 -11.90
N VAL A 16 -15.52 15.51 -12.71
CA VAL A 16 -16.84 16.07 -12.39
C VAL A 16 -17.79 15.89 -13.56
N LEU A 17 -18.94 15.26 -13.32
CA LEU A 17 -20.04 15.17 -14.28
C LEU A 17 -21.19 16.07 -13.82
N VAL A 18 -21.65 16.93 -14.73
CA VAL A 18 -22.71 17.91 -14.46
C VAL A 18 -23.89 17.66 -15.39
N LEU A 19 -25.08 17.57 -14.83
CA LEU A 19 -26.34 17.59 -15.58
C LEU A 19 -27.11 18.86 -15.23
N ILE A 20 -27.43 19.65 -16.24
CA ILE A 20 -28.28 20.84 -16.09
C ILE A 20 -29.63 20.55 -16.72
N ALA A 21 -30.70 20.61 -15.92
CA ALA A 21 -32.07 20.48 -16.38
C ALA A 21 -32.81 21.81 -16.24
N ALA A 22 -33.52 22.22 -17.30
CA ALA A 22 -34.35 23.44 -17.32
C ALA A 22 -35.41 23.39 -18.42
N GLY A 23 -36.39 24.28 -18.33
CA GLY A 23 -37.35 24.54 -19.41
C GLY A 23 -36.66 25.12 -20.65
N ARG A 24 -37.19 24.82 -21.85
CA ARG A 24 -36.57 25.19 -23.13
C ARG A 24 -36.51 26.71 -23.37
N SER A 25 -37.45 27.48 -22.82
CA SER A 25 -37.46 28.95 -22.90
C SER A 25 -36.39 29.61 -22.05
N ASN A 26 -35.96 28.92 -20.99
CA ASN A 26 -35.20 29.52 -19.92
C ASN A 26 -33.72 29.18 -20.04
N PHE A 27 -33.37 27.96 -20.47
CA PHE A 27 -31.99 27.52 -20.59
C PHE A 27 -31.18 28.29 -21.65
N LYS A 28 -30.35 29.25 -21.19
CA LYS A 28 -29.48 30.07 -22.05
C LYS A 28 -28.00 29.77 -21.83
N LEU A 29 -27.17 30.14 -22.82
CA LEU A 29 -25.71 30.00 -22.73
C LEU A 29 -25.12 30.71 -21.48
N LYS A 30 -25.67 31.88 -21.12
CA LYS A 30 -25.21 32.64 -19.95
C LYS A 30 -25.40 31.87 -18.63
N GLU A 31 -26.50 31.13 -18.50
CA GLU A 31 -26.85 30.41 -17.28
C GLU A 31 -25.96 29.18 -17.12
N SER A 32 -25.81 28.39 -18.19
CA SER A 32 -24.88 27.26 -18.20
C SER A 32 -23.46 27.72 -17.89
N GLN A 33 -22.98 28.82 -18.50
CA GLN A 33 -21.65 29.36 -18.20
C GLN A 33 -21.50 29.80 -16.74
N THR A 34 -22.54 30.40 -16.16
CA THR A 34 -22.54 30.83 -14.75
C THR A 34 -22.47 29.62 -13.81
N ALA A 35 -23.26 28.58 -14.08
CA ALA A 35 -23.25 27.34 -13.30
C ALA A 35 -21.88 26.63 -13.39
N MET A 36 -21.33 26.51 -14.60
CA MET A 36 -20.04 25.86 -14.81
C MET A 36 -18.88 26.63 -14.17
N ASN A 37 -18.89 27.97 -14.23
CA ASN A 37 -17.91 28.80 -13.56
C ASN A 37 -17.97 28.66 -12.04
N CYS A 38 -19.17 28.51 -11.47
CA CYS A 38 -19.33 28.23 -10.05
C CYS A 38 -18.70 26.87 -9.69
N ILE A 39 -19.06 25.81 -10.41
CA ILE A 39 -18.57 24.44 -10.14
C ILE A 39 -17.05 24.35 -10.27
N ARG A 40 -16.46 25.01 -11.27
CA ARG A 40 -15.00 25.02 -11.51
C ARG A 40 -14.21 25.64 -10.36
N ARG A 41 -14.79 26.61 -9.63
CA ARG A 41 -14.12 27.23 -8.48
C ARG A 41 -14.01 26.31 -7.26
N TYR A 42 -14.85 25.28 -7.19
CA TYR A 42 -14.87 24.32 -6.09
C TYR A 42 -14.19 23.00 -6.43
N ALA A 43 -14.02 22.69 -7.72
CA ALA A 43 -13.29 21.50 -8.18
C ALA A 43 -11.77 21.75 -8.19
N ALA A 44 -10.99 20.67 -8.39
CA ALA A 44 -9.54 20.79 -8.60
C ALA A 44 -9.23 21.63 -9.86
N GLU A 45 -8.09 22.32 -9.87
CA GLU A 45 -7.65 23.14 -11.01
C GLU A 45 -7.47 22.32 -12.29
N ASP A 46 -7.00 21.07 -12.15
CA ASP A 46 -6.81 20.08 -13.21
C ASP A 46 -8.02 19.15 -13.40
N ALA A 47 -9.19 19.49 -12.85
CA ALA A 47 -10.36 18.63 -12.94
C ALA A 47 -10.88 18.47 -14.37
N HIS A 48 -11.13 17.23 -14.77
CA HIS A 48 -11.87 16.90 -15.99
C HIS A 48 -13.36 17.06 -15.74
N ILE A 49 -13.95 18.09 -16.35
CA ILE A 49 -15.36 18.43 -16.18
C ILE A 49 -16.12 18.17 -17.48
N ILE A 50 -17.14 17.30 -17.40
CA ILE A 50 -18.07 17.02 -18.50
C ILE A 50 -19.44 17.54 -18.08
N PHE A 51 -20.12 18.26 -18.97
CA PHE A 51 -21.48 18.71 -18.72
C PHE A 51 -22.44 18.28 -19.82
N GLY A 52 -23.67 18.00 -19.43
CA GLY A 52 -24.81 17.74 -20.31
C GLY A 52 -26.01 18.61 -19.93
N ALA A 53 -26.93 18.76 -20.88
CA ALA A 53 -28.18 19.49 -20.68
C ALA A 53 -29.38 18.60 -20.99
N ALA A 54 -30.45 18.75 -20.21
CA ALA A 54 -31.74 18.11 -20.43
C ALA A 54 -32.85 19.16 -20.38
N TYR A 55 -33.88 18.96 -21.19
CA TYR A 55 -35.06 19.82 -21.17
C TYR A 55 -36.14 19.20 -20.30
N ASP A 56 -36.66 19.96 -19.36
CA ASP A 56 -37.73 19.55 -18.43
C ASP A 56 -38.72 20.71 -18.30
N GLU A 57 -39.87 20.60 -18.98
CA GLU A 57 -40.91 21.64 -18.96
C GLU A 57 -41.62 21.73 -17.59
N GLY A 58 -41.52 20.68 -16.76
CA GLY A 58 -42.08 20.68 -15.40
C GLY A 58 -41.34 21.59 -14.42
N LEU A 59 -40.14 22.05 -14.79
CA LEU A 59 -39.35 22.99 -13.97
C LEU A 59 -39.80 24.44 -14.11
N GLY A 60 -40.55 24.80 -15.16
CA GLY A 60 -40.91 26.19 -15.45
C GLY A 60 -39.68 27.11 -15.47
N ASP A 61 -39.65 28.09 -14.57
CA ASP A 61 -38.58 29.07 -14.41
C ASP A 61 -37.38 28.60 -13.56
N HIS A 62 -37.40 27.35 -13.11
CA HIS A 62 -36.33 26.79 -12.29
C HIS A 62 -35.26 26.06 -13.11
N LEU A 63 -34.06 26.01 -12.52
CA LEU A 63 -32.92 25.24 -13.00
C LEU A 63 -32.56 24.20 -11.95
N ARG A 64 -32.42 22.93 -12.37
CA ARG A 64 -31.89 21.86 -11.52
C ARG A 64 -30.51 21.49 -12.01
N VAL A 65 -29.53 21.60 -11.11
CA VAL A 65 -28.14 21.22 -11.38
C VAL A 65 -27.81 20.00 -10.53
N THR A 66 -27.48 18.90 -11.20
CA THR A 66 -26.99 17.68 -10.56
C THR A 66 -25.50 17.58 -10.79
N VAL A 67 -24.72 17.46 -9.72
CA VAL A 67 -23.26 17.36 -9.77
C VAL A 67 -22.84 16.02 -9.21
N ILE A 68 -22.00 15.30 -9.95
CA ILE A 68 -21.37 14.06 -9.53
C ILE A 68 -19.87 14.31 -9.52
N ALA A 69 -19.28 14.33 -8.32
CA ALA A 69 -17.84 14.53 -8.13
C ALA A 69 -17.16 13.18 -7.87
N THR A 70 -16.05 12.93 -8.54
CA THR A 70 -15.26 11.70 -8.48
C THR A 70 -13.78 12.03 -8.31
N GLY A 71 -13.00 11.05 -7.87
CA GLY A 71 -11.59 11.25 -7.57
C GLY A 71 -11.36 12.17 -6.38
N LEU A 72 -12.32 12.25 -5.45
CA LEU A 72 -12.20 12.95 -4.17
C LEU A 72 -11.09 12.26 -3.36
N SER A 73 -9.85 12.68 -3.56
CA SER A 73 -8.78 12.25 -2.67
C SER A 73 -9.00 12.97 -1.34
N PRO A 74 -9.20 12.26 -0.21
CA PRO A 74 -8.80 12.86 1.03
C PRO A 74 -7.33 13.17 0.81
N GLN A 75 -6.90 14.41 1.00
CA GLN A 75 -5.51 14.66 1.30
C GLN A 75 -5.24 13.96 2.64
N SER A 76 -5.15 12.63 2.61
CA SER A 76 -4.43 11.87 3.59
C SER A 76 -3.02 12.36 3.39
N ARG A 77 -2.68 13.39 4.17
CA ARG A 77 -1.34 13.70 4.61
C ARG A 77 -0.73 12.33 4.85
N ARG A 78 0.03 11.85 3.86
CA ARG A 78 0.96 10.74 4.04
C ARG A 78 1.90 11.28 5.09
N GLN A 79 1.52 11.13 6.36
CA GLN A 79 2.43 11.25 7.47
C GLN A 79 3.38 10.11 7.21
N THR A 80 4.51 10.44 6.59
CA THR A 80 5.70 9.64 6.65
C THR A 80 5.92 9.40 8.13
N ALA A 81 5.48 8.24 8.63
CA ALA A 81 5.77 7.83 9.99
C ALA A 81 7.30 7.86 10.11
N PRO A 82 7.87 8.54 11.11
CA PRO A 82 9.31 8.54 11.28
C PRO A 82 9.74 7.08 11.48
N LEU A 83 10.65 6.62 10.63
CA LEU A 83 11.27 5.31 10.76
C LEU A 83 11.94 5.25 12.13
N SER A 84 11.32 4.55 13.09
CA SER A 84 11.94 4.28 14.37
C SER A 84 12.95 3.16 14.18
N VAL A 85 14.23 3.53 14.09
CA VAL A 85 15.33 2.57 14.08
C VAL A 85 15.45 2.00 15.49
N VAL A 86 14.89 0.81 15.72
CA VAL A 86 15.15 0.05 16.95
C VAL A 86 16.61 -0.38 16.90
N GLN A 87 17.47 0.39 17.57
CA GLN A 87 18.88 0.08 17.72
C GLN A 87 19.00 -1.10 18.69
N ALA A 88 19.05 -2.32 18.14
CA ALA A 88 19.34 -3.50 18.94
C ALA A 88 20.76 -3.36 19.55
N PRO A 89 20.95 -3.74 20.83
CA PRO A 89 22.27 -3.68 21.46
C PRO A 89 23.28 -4.52 20.66
N PRO A 90 24.54 -4.06 20.52
CA PRO A 90 25.53 -4.76 19.71
C PRO A 90 25.92 -6.07 20.40
N VAL A 91 25.30 -7.17 19.98
CA VAL A 91 25.79 -8.52 20.30
C VAL A 91 27.00 -8.74 19.40
N MET A 92 28.20 -8.73 19.98
CA MET A 92 29.40 -9.10 19.25
C MET A 92 29.28 -10.57 18.84
N ARG A 93 29.20 -10.82 17.53
CA ARG A 93 29.12 -12.16 16.95
C ARG A 93 30.44 -12.48 16.27
N THR A 94 30.83 -13.75 16.30
CA THR A 94 32.05 -14.20 15.63
C THR A 94 31.89 -14.07 14.11
N GLY A 95 32.87 -13.47 13.44
CA GLY A 95 32.81 -13.16 12.00
C GLY A 95 32.81 -14.38 11.06
N THR A 96 32.98 -15.59 11.60
CA THR A 96 32.98 -16.85 10.85
C THR A 96 31.67 -17.61 10.98
N ASP A 97 31.10 -17.71 12.18
CA ASP A 97 29.99 -18.63 12.48
C ASP A 97 28.75 -17.94 13.09
N ASN A 98 28.81 -16.63 13.26
CA ASN A 98 27.71 -15.78 13.74
C ASN A 98 27.14 -16.21 15.11
N LEU A 99 27.93 -16.90 15.92
CA LEU A 99 27.59 -17.31 17.28
C LEU A 99 27.80 -16.13 18.25
N PRO A 100 26.92 -15.96 19.25
CA PRO A 100 27.12 -14.95 20.30
C PRO A 100 28.34 -15.32 21.14
N VAL A 101 29.23 -14.35 21.37
CA VAL A 101 30.37 -14.52 22.28
C VAL A 101 29.80 -14.67 23.70
N LEU A 102 29.78 -15.89 24.21
CA LEU A 102 29.46 -16.20 25.59
C LEU A 102 30.70 -15.99 26.45
N ASP A 103 30.66 -14.96 27.30
CA ASP A 103 31.70 -14.63 28.26
C ASP A 103 31.54 -15.53 29.50
N GLU A 104 31.97 -16.79 29.42
CA GLU A 104 32.12 -17.65 30.60
C GLU A 104 33.50 -18.33 30.60
N PRO A 105 34.27 -18.25 31.71
CA PRO A 105 35.57 -18.89 31.80
C PRO A 105 35.40 -20.41 31.97
N ALA A 106 35.91 -21.16 30.99
CA ALA A 106 35.90 -22.62 30.97
C ALA A 106 36.62 -23.21 32.19
N ARG A 107 35.87 -23.93 33.04
CA ARG A 107 36.44 -24.92 33.98
C ARG A 107 36.77 -26.19 33.21
N VAL A 108 38.07 -26.51 33.15
CA VAL A 108 38.60 -27.81 32.69
C VAL A 108 38.35 -28.89 33.76
N PRO A 109 37.74 -30.04 33.40
CA PRO A 109 37.92 -31.27 34.14
C PRO A 109 38.83 -32.22 33.37
N THR A 110 39.93 -32.57 34.01
CA THR A 110 40.84 -33.66 33.63
C THR A 110 40.15 -35.01 33.81
N ALA A 111 40.07 -35.84 32.77
CA ALA A 111 40.16 -37.31 32.88
C ALA A 111 40.24 -37.99 31.51
N MET A 112 41.01 -39.08 31.50
CA MET A 112 41.60 -39.85 30.40
C MET A 112 40.74 -41.06 29.98
N GLN A 113 40.55 -41.32 28.68
CA GLN A 113 40.66 -42.67 28.07
C GLN A 113 40.51 -42.66 26.52
N PRO A 114 41.13 -43.60 25.75
CA PRO A 114 41.17 -43.57 24.27
C PRO A 114 40.32 -44.65 23.56
N ALA A 115 39.73 -44.34 22.39
CA ALA A 115 39.39 -45.34 21.34
C ALA A 115 38.94 -44.73 19.97
N ALA A 116 39.59 -45.23 18.90
CA ALA A 116 39.25 -45.30 17.45
C ALA A 116 39.15 -44.03 16.55
N PRO A 117 39.71 -44.06 15.32
CA PRO A 117 39.61 -42.94 14.37
C PRO A 117 38.32 -43.05 13.54
N ALA A 118 37.37 -42.14 13.75
CA ALA A 118 36.27 -41.91 12.81
C ALA A 118 36.75 -40.92 11.73
N ALA A 119 36.61 -41.32 10.45
CA ALA A 119 36.91 -40.45 9.32
C ALA A 119 36.09 -39.14 9.41
N PRO A 120 36.67 -37.98 9.06
CA PRO A 120 35.94 -36.72 9.10
C PRO A 120 34.82 -36.71 8.06
N PRO A 121 33.61 -36.22 8.39
CA PRO A 121 32.52 -36.07 7.43
C PRO A 121 32.96 -35.15 6.28
N THR A 122 32.89 -35.66 5.05
CA THR A 122 33.15 -34.87 3.84
C THR A 122 32.01 -33.89 3.64
N HIS A 123 32.22 -32.64 4.03
CA HIS A 123 31.30 -31.54 3.76
C HIS A 123 31.49 -31.09 2.31
N ASP A 124 30.43 -31.10 1.52
CA ASP A 124 30.44 -30.60 0.15
C ASP A 124 30.24 -29.08 0.17
N TYR A 125 31.28 -28.34 -0.19
CA TYR A 125 31.31 -26.87 -0.15
C TYR A 125 30.96 -26.22 -1.50
N SER A 126 30.61 -27.01 -2.52
CA SER A 126 30.36 -26.52 -3.87
C SER A 126 29.22 -25.48 -3.98
N GLY A 127 28.30 -25.46 -3.01
CA GLY A 127 27.18 -24.50 -2.97
C GLY A 127 27.44 -23.20 -2.20
N LEU A 128 28.61 -22.99 -1.56
CA LEU A 128 28.77 -21.90 -0.60
C LEU A 128 28.73 -20.48 -1.23
N ASN A 129 28.95 -20.38 -2.54
CA ASN A 129 28.97 -19.12 -3.30
C ASN A 129 27.59 -18.54 -3.65
N THR A 130 26.49 -19.24 -3.42
CA THR A 130 25.14 -18.72 -3.66
C THR A 130 24.47 -18.35 -2.34
N PRO A 131 23.91 -17.15 -2.15
CA PRO A 131 23.29 -16.77 -0.86
C PRO A 131 22.24 -17.79 -0.41
N SER A 132 22.12 -18.02 0.91
CA SER A 132 21.28 -19.07 1.52
C SER A 132 19.81 -19.02 1.08
N VAL A 133 19.30 -17.83 0.76
CA VAL A 133 17.95 -17.59 0.23
C VAL A 133 17.73 -18.24 -1.13
N TRP A 134 18.79 -18.42 -1.93
CA TRP A 134 18.75 -19.05 -3.26
C TRP A 134 19.15 -20.52 -3.24
N ARG A 135 19.88 -20.97 -2.20
CA ARG A 135 20.22 -22.39 -2.00
C ARG A 135 19.04 -23.25 -1.60
N SER A 136 18.18 -22.73 -0.73
CA SER A 136 16.95 -23.43 -0.38
C SER A 136 15.93 -23.19 -1.47
N GLY A 137 15.62 -24.21 -2.27
CA GLY A 137 14.51 -24.24 -3.23
C GLY A 137 13.16 -24.15 -2.54
N ARG A 138 12.91 -23.04 -1.81
CA ARG A 138 11.64 -22.77 -1.16
C ARG A 138 10.63 -22.41 -2.24
N THR A 139 9.68 -23.33 -2.43
CA THR A 139 8.48 -23.14 -3.23
C THR A 139 7.77 -21.86 -2.80
N ALA A 140 6.96 -21.28 -3.70
CA ALA A 140 6.19 -20.09 -3.38
C ALA A 140 5.34 -20.27 -2.11
N ALA A 141 4.84 -21.50 -1.87
CA ALA A 141 4.16 -21.88 -0.63
C ALA A 141 5.00 -21.62 0.64
N ALA A 142 6.27 -22.02 0.67
CA ALA A 142 7.15 -21.79 1.83
C ALA A 142 7.47 -20.30 2.07
N LYS A 143 7.36 -19.45 1.03
CA LYS A 143 7.49 -17.99 1.18
C LYS A 143 6.23 -17.37 1.76
N VAL A 144 5.06 -17.81 1.29
CA VAL A 144 3.76 -17.35 1.82
C VAL A 144 3.64 -17.72 3.30
N GLU A 145 4.02 -18.94 3.68
CA GLU A 145 3.95 -19.39 5.08
C GLU A 145 4.96 -18.70 6.00
N ALA A 146 6.17 -18.40 5.50
CA ALA A 146 7.13 -17.58 6.22
C ALA A 146 6.62 -16.14 6.44
N LEU A 147 5.92 -15.55 5.48
CA LEU A 147 5.37 -14.21 5.62
C LEU A 147 4.18 -14.18 6.60
N ALA A 148 3.29 -15.18 6.53
CA ALA A 148 2.18 -15.32 7.47
C ALA A 148 2.65 -15.54 8.92
N SER A 149 3.67 -16.39 9.13
CA SER A 149 4.24 -16.64 10.47
C SER A 149 4.99 -15.44 11.06
N ASN A 150 5.40 -14.47 10.23
CA ASN A 150 5.94 -13.19 10.67
C ASN A 150 4.86 -12.13 10.96
N GLY A 151 3.57 -12.53 10.97
CA GLY A 151 2.46 -11.66 11.32
C GLY A 151 1.92 -10.80 10.18
N MET A 152 2.22 -11.16 8.92
CA MET A 152 1.66 -10.49 7.75
C MET A 152 0.27 -11.03 7.43
N ASP A 153 -0.72 -10.16 7.26
CA ASP A 153 -2.06 -10.57 6.87
C ASP A 153 -2.09 -11.07 5.41
N GLU A 154 -2.98 -12.00 5.09
CA GLU A 154 -3.09 -12.61 3.75
C GLU A 154 -3.31 -11.58 2.62
N ILE A 155 -3.95 -10.45 2.96
CA ILE A 155 -4.20 -9.32 2.06
C ILE A 155 -2.93 -8.51 1.74
N GLU A 156 -1.92 -8.60 2.60
CA GLU A 156 -0.66 -7.88 2.44
C GLU A 156 0.41 -8.72 1.71
N ILE A 157 0.17 -10.03 1.53
CA ILE A 157 1.04 -10.91 0.74
C ILE A 157 0.77 -10.69 -0.76
N PRO A 158 1.80 -10.38 -1.58
CA PRO A 158 1.62 -10.15 -3.00
C PRO A 158 0.90 -11.28 -3.74
N ALA A 159 -0.11 -10.93 -4.53
CA ALA A 159 -0.99 -11.89 -5.20
C ALA A 159 -0.25 -12.90 -6.10
N PHE A 160 0.89 -12.54 -6.68
CA PHE A 160 1.68 -13.46 -7.50
C PHE A 160 2.34 -14.58 -6.68
N LEU A 161 2.70 -14.33 -5.42
CA LEU A 161 3.25 -15.36 -4.52
C LEU A 161 2.15 -16.31 -4.05
N ARG A 162 0.97 -15.76 -3.77
CA ARG A 162 -0.23 -16.55 -3.44
C ARG A 162 -0.63 -17.48 -4.58
N ARG A 163 -0.74 -16.93 -5.80
CA ARG A 163 -1.11 -17.69 -7.00
C ARG A 163 -0.08 -18.75 -7.43
N GLN A 164 1.18 -18.63 -7.00
CA GLN A 164 2.20 -19.66 -7.22
C GLN A 164 2.21 -20.73 -6.13
N ALA A 165 1.56 -20.46 -5.00
CA ALA A 165 1.42 -21.38 -3.87
C ALA A 165 0.14 -22.22 -3.94
N ASP A 166 -0.91 -21.70 -4.61
CA ASP A 166 -2.10 -22.44 -5.06
C ASP A 166 -1.77 -23.39 -6.23
#